data_AF-A0A0R2Q247-F1
#
_entry.id   AF-A0A0R2Q247-F1
#
_cell.length_a   1.000
_cell.length_b   1.000
_cell.length_c   1.000
_cell.angle_alpha   90.00
_cell.angle_beta   90.00
_cell.angle_gamma   90.00
#
_symmetry.space_group_name_H-M   'P 1'
#
loop_
_entity.id
_entity.type
_entity.pdbx_description
1 polymer ?
#
loop_
_entity_poly.entity_id
_entity_poly.type
_entity_poly.pdbx_seq_one_letter_code
_entity_poly.pdbx_strand_id
1 'polypeptide(L)'
;MAGYGVSHSVTTLIHQFDLLDKIKVMTDDNPRRQGKFAPGSGLAVISPQSVVEQNFDAVIIMAWQHDGLIKKRLQEIGFAGSIVQPLPRASLSKMES
;
A
#
# COMPACT_ATOMS: atom_id res chain seq x y z
N MET A 1 -8.42 -1.90 2.98
CA MET A 1 -7.44 -1.96 1.88
C MET A 1 -6.04 -2.23 2.43
N ALA A 2 -5.08 -2.63 1.60
CA ALA A 2 -3.65 -2.66 1.96
C ALA A 2 -2.99 -1.34 1.54
N GLY A 3 -2.02 -0.84 2.31
CA GLY A 3 -1.23 0.35 1.96
C GLY A 3 0.13 -0.02 1.40
N TYR A 4 0.59 0.63 0.33
CA TYR A 4 1.87 0.34 -0.31
C TYR A 4 2.92 1.41 -0.02
N GLY A 5 4.00 1.02 0.66
CA GLY A 5 5.15 1.83 1.01
C GLY A 5 5.13 2.32 2.46
N VAL A 6 6.24 2.17 3.17
CA VAL A 6 6.37 2.58 4.59
C VAL A 6 7.44 3.65 4.75
N SER A 7 7.06 4.82 5.26
CA SER A 7 8.00 5.90 5.61
C SER A 7 7.42 6.79 6.71
N HIS A 8 8.24 7.68 7.28
CA HIS A 8 7.77 8.70 8.21
C HIS A 8 6.71 9.63 7.59
N SER A 9 6.86 9.99 6.30
CA SER A 9 5.86 10.80 5.59
C SER A 9 4.54 10.07 5.36
N VAL A 10 4.58 8.75 5.17
CA VAL A 10 3.38 7.92 5.09
C VAL A 10 2.61 7.94 6.41
N THR A 11 3.28 7.86 7.55
CA THR A 11 2.64 8.00 8.88
C THR A 11 1.89 9.32 9.00
N THR A 12 2.53 10.44 8.62
CA THR A 12 1.86 11.75 8.60
C THR A 12 0.63 11.75 7.71
N LEU A 13 0.72 11.16 6.50
CA LEU A 13 -0.40 11.08 5.56
C LEU A 13 -1.58 10.27 6.12
N ILE A 14 -1.30 9.14 6.78
CA ILE A 14 -2.33 8.29 7.41
C ILE A 14 -3.13 9.10 8.45
N HIS A 15 -2.44 9.85 9.31
CA HIS A 15 -3.09 10.69 10.33
C HIS A 15 -3.79 11.91 9.74
N GLN A 16 -3.16 12.60 8.77
CA GLN A 16 -3.70 13.80 8.15
C GLN A 16 -5.05 13.56 7.44
N PHE A 17 -5.27 12.35 6.93
CA PHE A 17 -6.47 11.98 6.18
C PHE A 17 -7.37 10.95 6.89
N ASP A 18 -7.11 10.68 8.18
CA ASP A 18 -7.86 9.70 8.99
C ASP A 18 -8.05 8.36 8.25
N LEU A 19 -6.92 7.78 7.81
CA LEU A 19 -6.89 6.54 7.02
C LEU A 19 -6.58 5.30 7.85
N LEU A 20 -6.27 5.45 9.15
CA LEU A 20 -5.80 4.36 9.99
C LEU A 20 -6.80 3.18 9.99
N ASP A 21 -8.08 3.45 10.21
CA ASP A 21 -9.13 2.42 10.26
C ASP A 21 -9.49 1.86 8.87
N LYS A 22 -9.00 2.47 7.78
CA LYS A 22 -9.26 2.04 6.40
C LYS A 22 -8.18 1.08 5.89
N ILE A 23 -6.98 1.14 6.47
CA ILE A 23 -5.81 0.36 6.05
C ILE A 23 -5.60 -0.77 7.06
N LYS A 24 -5.67 -2.03 6.58
CA LYS A 24 -5.51 -3.20 7.45
C LYS A 24 -4.04 -3.54 7.71
N VAL A 25 -3.20 -3.35 6.69
CA VAL A 25 -1.77 -3.71 6.68
C VAL A 25 -1.03 -2.76 5.75
N MET A 26 0.29 -2.66 5.95
CA MET A 26 1.21 -2.00 5.04
C MET A 26 2.04 -3.03 4.26
N THR A 27 2.52 -2.67 3.08
CA THR A 27 3.41 -3.48 2.25
C THR A 27 4.68 -2.68 1.95
N ASP A 28 5.80 -3.36 1.81
CA ASP A 28 7.06 -2.76 1.41
C ASP A 28 7.95 -3.81 0.72
N ASP A 29 8.60 -3.44 -0.37
CA ASP A 29 9.51 -4.34 -1.09
C ASP A 29 10.79 -4.64 -0.29
N ASN A 30 11.15 -3.81 0.70
CA ASN A 30 12.34 -4.04 1.52
C ASN A 30 12.11 -5.20 2.51
N PRO A 31 12.80 -6.35 2.36
CA PRO A 31 12.58 -7.51 3.22
C PRO A 31 12.90 -7.22 4.70
N ARG A 32 13.77 -6.24 4.99
CA ARG A 32 14.11 -5.86 6.37
C ARG A 32 12.96 -5.20 7.13
N ARG A 33 11.93 -4.73 6.41
CA ARG A 33 10.73 -4.10 6.99
C ARG A 33 9.59 -5.09 7.17
N GLN A 34 9.56 -6.17 6.41
CA GLN A 34 8.52 -7.20 6.47
C GLN A 34 8.58 -7.95 7.82
N GLY A 35 7.42 -8.37 8.33
CA GLY A 35 7.29 -9.00 9.65
C GLY A 35 7.45 -8.03 10.83
N LYS A 36 7.49 -6.72 10.57
CA LYS A 36 7.52 -5.66 11.58
C LYS A 36 6.27 -4.79 11.50
N PHE A 37 6.26 -3.71 12.27
CA PHE A 37 5.16 -2.74 12.29
C PHE A 37 5.60 -1.39 11.73
N ALA A 38 4.71 -0.74 10.99
CA ALA A 38 4.91 0.61 10.48
C ALA A 38 4.92 1.61 11.66
N PRO A 39 5.88 2.55 11.68
CA PRO A 39 6.01 3.50 12.78
C PRO A 39 4.80 4.41 12.89
N GLY A 40 4.36 4.70 14.12
CA GLY A 40 3.23 5.57 14.44
C GLY A 40 1.85 4.95 14.21
N SER A 41 1.63 4.27 13.08
CA SER A 41 0.35 3.61 12.80
C SER A 41 0.21 2.24 13.47
N GLY A 42 1.32 1.55 13.77
CA GLY A 42 1.29 0.20 14.35
C GLY A 42 0.78 -0.87 13.38
N LEU A 43 0.62 -0.56 12.10
CA LEU A 43 0.13 -1.51 11.09
C LEU A 43 1.21 -2.54 10.75
N ALA A 44 0.86 -3.82 10.70
CA ALA A 44 1.78 -4.88 10.29
C ALA A 44 2.28 -4.65 8.86
N VAL A 45 3.57 -4.90 8.62
CA VAL A 45 4.21 -4.79 7.31
C VAL A 45 4.37 -6.19 6.72
N ILE A 46 3.65 -6.46 5.64
CA ILE A 46 3.67 -7.73 4.91
C ILE A 46 4.43 -7.58 3.58
N SER A 47 4.73 -8.72 2.93
CA SER A 47 5.28 -8.69 1.57
C SER A 47 4.21 -8.23 0.56
N PRO A 48 4.61 -7.64 -0.58
CA PRO A 48 3.65 -7.32 -1.65
C PRO A 48 2.89 -8.56 -2.16
N GLN A 49 3.55 -9.71 -2.27
CA GLN A 49 2.92 -10.97 -2.71
C GLN A 49 1.75 -11.37 -1.80
N SER A 50 1.88 -11.13 -0.50
CA SER A 50 0.86 -11.45 0.49
C SER A 50 -0.44 -10.65 0.31
N VAL A 51 -0.42 -9.54 -0.44
CA VAL A 51 -1.65 -8.82 -0.83
C VAL A 51 -2.53 -9.69 -1.71
N VAL A 52 -1.94 -10.44 -2.64
CA VAL A 52 -2.64 -11.34 -3.57
C VAL A 52 -3.08 -12.59 -2.83
N GLU A 53 -2.18 -13.21 -2.06
CA GLU A 53 -2.46 -14.43 -1.29
C GLU A 53 -3.61 -14.25 -0.28
N GLN A 54 -3.74 -13.04 0.28
CA GLN A 54 -4.80 -12.70 1.24
C GLN A 54 -6.03 -12.07 0.59
N ASN A 55 -6.13 -12.05 -0.75
CA ASN A 55 -7.28 -11.56 -1.51
C ASN A 55 -7.71 -10.14 -1.13
N PHE A 56 -6.78 -9.19 -1.08
CA PHE A 56 -7.14 -7.78 -0.89
C PHE A 56 -7.82 -7.21 -2.14
N ASP A 57 -9.00 -6.59 -1.99
CA ASP A 57 -9.71 -6.00 -3.13
C ASP A 57 -9.17 -4.62 -3.57
N ALA A 58 -8.30 -4.02 -2.74
CA ALA A 58 -7.77 -2.69 -2.98
C ALA A 58 -6.41 -2.44 -2.35
N VAL A 59 -5.56 -1.70 -3.07
CA VAL A 59 -4.27 -1.17 -2.61
C VAL A 59 -4.27 0.35 -2.71
N ILE A 60 -3.89 1.03 -1.62
CA ILE A 60 -3.61 2.48 -1.64
C ILE A 60 -2.12 2.73 -1.77
N ILE A 61 -1.71 3.51 -2.77
CA ILE A 61 -0.31 3.83 -3.04
C ILE A 61 0.12 4.98 -2.14
N MET A 62 0.76 4.65 -1.00
CA MET A 62 1.18 5.64 0.00
C MET A 62 2.53 6.27 -0.36
N ALA A 63 3.45 5.49 -0.91
CA ALA A 63 4.69 5.97 -1.52
C ALA A 63 4.46 6.50 -2.95
N TRP A 64 3.56 7.48 -3.07
CA TRP A 64 3.04 7.98 -4.34
C TRP A 64 4.10 8.54 -5.30
N GLN A 65 5.28 8.94 -4.80
CA GLN A 65 6.39 9.36 -5.67
C GLN A 65 6.96 8.23 -6.53
N HIS A 66 6.61 6.98 -6.21
CA HIS A 66 7.06 5.77 -6.89
C HIS A 66 5.89 5.00 -7.53
N ASP A 67 4.77 5.66 -7.81
CA ASP A 67 3.54 5.02 -8.26
C ASP A 67 3.72 4.14 -9.50
N GLY A 68 4.52 4.57 -10.49
CA GLY A 68 4.82 3.79 -11.68
C GLY A 68 5.50 2.46 -11.38
N LEU A 69 6.50 2.47 -10.48
CA LEU A 69 7.20 1.24 -10.04
C LEU A 69 6.26 0.34 -9.23
N ILE A 70 5.44 0.94 -8.36
CA ILE A 70 4.50 0.20 -7.52
C ILE A 70 3.41 -0.45 -8.37
N LYS A 71 2.83 0.26 -9.35
CA LYS A 71 1.84 -0.28 -10.28
C LYS A 71 2.42 -1.44 -11.10
N LYS A 72 3.65 -1.28 -11.61
CA LYS A 72 4.36 -2.37 -12.30
C LYS A 72 4.56 -3.57 -11.37
N ARG A 73 4.97 -3.34 -10.13
CA ARG A 73 5.17 -4.39 -9.14
C ARG A 73 3.88 -5.13 -8.80
N LEU A 74 2.77 -4.42 -8.64
CA LEU A 74 1.43 -4.99 -8.43
C LEU A 74 1.00 -5.86 -9.63
N GLN A 75 1.28 -5.41 -10.85
CA GLN A 75 1.03 -6.20 -12.05
C GLN A 75 1.88 -7.47 -12.09
N GLU A 76 3.17 -7.39 -11.78
CA GLU A 76 4.10 -8.53 -11.78
C GLU A 76 3.69 -9.63 -10.78
N ILE A 77 3.11 -9.25 -9.63
CA ILE A 77 2.63 -10.21 -8.63
C ILE A 77 1.21 -10.72 -8.92
N GLY A 78 0.59 -10.26 -10.01
CA GLY A 78 -0.75 -10.69 -10.43
C GLY A 78 -1.89 -10.07 -9.59
N PHE A 79 -1.69 -8.90 -9.00
CA PHE A 79 -2.74 -8.24 -8.24
C PHE A 79 -3.91 -7.80 -9.14
N ALA A 80 -5.11 -8.31 -8.87
CA ALA A 80 -6.35 -7.79 -9.41
C ALA A 80 -7.15 -7.07 -8.32
N GLY A 81 -7.58 -5.83 -8.60
CA GLY A 81 -8.30 -5.04 -7.62
C GLY A 81 -8.29 -3.56 -7.92
N SER A 82 -8.73 -2.76 -6.95
CA SER A 82 -8.73 -1.31 -7.05
C SER A 82 -7.38 -0.72 -6.61
N ILE A 83 -6.82 0.18 -7.41
CA ILE A 83 -5.68 1.02 -7.04
C ILE A 83 -6.19 2.40 -6.65
N VAL A 84 -5.90 2.78 -5.41
CA VAL A 84 -6.22 4.10 -4.85
C VAL A 84 -4.92 4.92 -4.82
N GLN A 85 -4.89 6.00 -5.57
CA GLN A 85 -3.78 6.96 -5.54
C GLN A 85 -4.26 8.21 -4.81
N PRO A 86 -3.78 8.51 -3.58
CA PRO A 86 -4.23 9.68 -2.84
C PRO A 86 -3.56 10.98 -3.31
N LEU A 87 -2.34 10.90 -3.86
CA LEU A 87 -1.49 12.05 -4.23
C LEU A 87 -0.71 11.80 -5.52
N PRO A 88 -0.26 12.85 -6.25
CA PRO A 88 -0.56 14.26 -6.02
C PRO A 88 -1.99 14.62 -6.44
N ARG A 89 -2.64 13.77 -7.22
CA ARG A 89 -4.05 13.87 -7.58
C ARG A 89 -4.77 12.60 -7.17
N ALA A 90 -5.85 12.76 -6.41
CA ALA A 90 -6.68 11.65 -6.02
C ALA A 90 -7.24 10.94 -7.26
N SER A 91 -7.04 9.63 -7.36
CA SER A 91 -7.62 8.80 -8.42
C SER A 91 -7.88 7.37 -7.95
N LEU A 92 -8.82 6.74 -8.64
CA LEU A 92 -9.22 5.35 -8.45
C LEU A 92 -9.18 4.67 -9.82
N SER A 93 -8.42 3.60 -9.94
CA SER A 93 -8.36 2.77 -11.15
C SER A 93 -8.54 1.30 -10.80
N LYS A 94 -8.96 0.48 -11.76
CA LYS A 94 -8.94 -0.98 -11.65
C LYS A 94 -7.68 -1.54 -12.28
N MET A 95 -7.12 -2.55 -11.64
CA MET A 95 -6.08 -3.42 -12.19
C MET A 95 -6.73 -4.78 -12.44
N GLU A 96 -6.63 -5.24 -13.68
CA GLU A 96 -7.05 -6.57 -14.11
C GLU A 96 -5.79 -7.44 -14.21
N SER A 97 -5.87 -8.69 -13.73
CA SER A 97 -4.77 -9.66 -13.77
C SER A 97 -4.40 -10.03 -15.21
#